data_AF-A0A1B1Y7G5-F1
#
_entry.id   AF-A0A1B1Y7G5-F1
#
_cell.length_a   1.000
_cell.length_b   1.000
_cell.length_c   1.000
_cell.angle_alpha   90.00
_cell.angle_beta   90.00
_cell.angle_gamma   90.00
#
_symmetry.space_group_name_H-M   'P 1'
#
loop_
_entity.id
_entity.type
_entity.pdbx_description
1 polymer ?
#
loop_
_entity_poly.entity_id
_entity_poly.type
_entity_poly.pdbx_seq_one_letter_code
_entity_poly.pdbx_strand_id
1 'polypeptide(L)' 'MKTLYVIRTNKIELQLKWKIPCTAFPFEVFVRSNSKGIVNWKKTTVYTLDEVVARGNTKIIK' A
#
# COMPACT_ATOMS: atom_id res chain seq x y z
N MET A 1 -19.48 5.75 1.79
CA MET A 1 -18.02 5.71 1.49
C MET A 1 -17.56 4.26 1.45
N LYS A 2 -16.76 3.84 0.46
CA LYS A 2 -16.19 2.48 0.43
C LYS A 2 -14.87 2.46 1.23
N THR A 3 -14.73 1.53 2.17
CA THR A 3 -13.49 1.36 2.94
C THR A 3 -12.34 0.97 2.02
N LEU A 4 -11.23 1.71 2.11
CA LEU A 4 -9.98 1.38 1.43
C LEU A 4 -9.28 0.28 2.22
N TYR A 5 -8.87 -0.80 1.56
CA TYR A 5 -8.02 -1.81 2.18
C TYR A 5 -6.60 -1.60 1.70
N VAL A 6 -5.66 -1.57 2.64
CA VAL A 6 -4.23 -1.42 2.35
C VAL A 6 -3.41 -2.42 3.15
N ILE A 7 -2.24 -2.77 2.64
CA ILE A 7 -1.23 -3.55 3.37
C ILE A 7 -0.07 -2.66 3.71
N ARG A 8 0.33 -2.67 4.99
CA ARG A 8 1.51 -1.94 5.46
C ARG A 8 2.74 -2.72 5.02
N THR A 9 3.64 -2.06 4.28
CA THR A 9 4.90 -2.65 3.87
C THR A 9 5.97 -1.57 3.86
N ASN A 10 7.17 -1.91 3.41
CA ASN A 10 8.28 -0.97 3.33
C ASN A 10 8.91 -1.03 1.94
N LYS A 11 9.72 -0.01 1.65
CA LYS A 11 10.46 0.12 0.40
C LYS A 11 11.32 -1.11 0.06
N ILE A 12 11.93 -1.74 1.06
CA ILE A 12 12.81 -2.91 0.87
C ILE A 12 11.98 -4.12 0.42
N GLU A 13 10.89 -4.42 1.10
CA GLU A 13 9.99 -5.49 0.70
C GLU A 13 9.43 -5.21 -0.68
N LEU A 14 8.97 -3.98 -0.96
CA LEU A 14 8.47 -3.54 -2.27
C LEU A 14 9.44 -3.87 -3.41
N GLN A 15 10.70 -3.54 -3.20
CA GLN A 15 11.76 -3.74 -4.19
C GLN A 15 12.15 -5.22 -4.32
N LEU A 16 12.35 -5.92 -3.19
CA LEU A 16 12.84 -7.30 -3.18
C LEU A 16 11.79 -8.31 -3.65
N LYS A 17 10.57 -8.22 -3.13
CA LYS A 17 9.51 -9.19 -3.43
C LYS A 17 8.80 -8.86 -4.75
N TRP A 18 8.71 -7.59 -5.13
CA TRP A 18 7.80 -7.17 -6.20
C TRP A 18 8.44 -6.30 -7.28
N LYS A 19 9.75 -6.03 -7.20
CA LYS A 19 10.53 -5.30 -8.20
C LYS A 19 9.94 -3.92 -8.57
N ILE A 20 9.20 -3.31 -7.65
CA ILE A 20 8.70 -1.94 -7.84
C ILE A 20 9.87 -0.99 -7.62
N PRO A 21 10.19 -0.09 -8.57
CA PRO A 21 11.23 0.92 -8.38
C PRO A 21 10.75 1.94 -7.35
N CYS A 22 11.17 1.76 -6.10
CA CYS A 22 10.69 2.55 -4.96
C CYS A 22 11.57 3.76 -4.63
N THR A 23 12.36 4.27 -5.59
CA THR A 23 13.29 5.39 -5.35
C THR A 23 12.60 6.62 -4.75
N ALA A 24 11.35 6.90 -5.14
CA ALA A 24 10.58 8.06 -4.70
C ALA A 24 9.72 7.86 -3.42
N PHE A 25 9.64 6.65 -2.86
CA PHE A 25 8.76 6.40 -1.72
C PHE A 25 9.47 6.57 -0.37
N PRO A 26 8.75 7.05 0.67
CA PRO A 26 9.22 6.98 2.05
C PRO A 26 9.47 5.53 2.49
N PHE A 27 10.18 5.36 3.61
CA PHE A 27 10.55 4.03 4.11
C PHE A 27 9.31 3.14 4.35
N GLU A 28 8.26 3.74 4.90
CA GLU A 28 6.99 3.09 5.16
C GLU A 28 5.93 3.49 4.13
N VAL A 29 5.24 2.49 3.59
CA VAL A 29 4.24 2.66 2.53
C VAL A 29 3.10 1.67 2.67
N PHE A 30 1.98 2.00 2.02
CA PHE A 30 0.73 1.25 2.09
C PHE A 30 0.29 0.85 0.69
N VAL A 31 0.18 -0.45 0.43
CA VAL A 31 -0.21 -0.97 -0.89
C VAL A 31 -1.69 -1.26 -0.91
N ARG A 32 -2.41 -0.80 -1.93
CA ARG A 32 -3.83 -1.13 -2.09
C ARG A 32 -4.04 -2.63 -2.18
N SER A 33 -4.99 -3.13 -1.39
CA SER A 33 -5.44 -4.52 -1.41
C SER A 33 -6.96 -4.59 -1.50
N ASN A 34 -7.51 -5.80 -1.64
CA ASN A 34 -8.91 -6.06 -1.40
C ASN A 34 -9.17 -6.44 0.07
N SER A 35 -10.43 -6.68 0.44
CA SER A 35 -10.82 -7.06 1.81
C SER A 35 -10.22 -8.37 2.31
N LYS A 36 -9.64 -9.19 1.42
CA LYS A 36 -8.97 -10.46 1.72
C LYS A 36 -7.44 -10.33 1.75
N GLY A 37 -6.88 -9.13 1.58
CA GLY A 37 -5.42 -8.91 1.51
C GLY A 37 -4.78 -9.29 0.17
N ILE A 38 -5.57 -9.55 -0.88
CA ILE A 38 -5.01 -9.86 -2.21
C ILE A 38 -4.67 -8.56 -2.92
N VAL A 39 -3.47 -8.52 -3.48
CA VAL A 39 -2.92 -7.37 -4.22
C VAL A 39 -2.70 -7.74 -5.69
N ASN A 40 -3.18 -6.90 -6.60
CA ASN A 40 -2.80 -6.99 -8.02
C ASN A 40 -1.57 -6.11 -8.28
N TRP A 41 -0.37 -6.68 -8.13
CA TRP A 41 0.89 -5.95 -8.20
C TRP A 41 1.13 -5.17 -9.51
N LYS A 42 0.54 -5.61 -10.63
CA LYS A 42 0.65 -4.89 -11.93
C LYS A 42 -0.17 -3.60 -11.99
N LYS A 43 -1.16 -3.45 -11.11
CA LYS A 43 -2.13 -2.34 -11.12
C LYS A 43 -2.35 -1.71 -9.74
N THR A 44 -1.54 -2.11 -8.75
CA THR A 44 -1.76 -1.66 -7.38
C THR A 44 -1.24 -0.25 -7.19
N THR A 45 -1.97 0.54 -6.41
CA THR A 45 -1.56 1.88 -6.03
C THR A 45 -0.83 1.79 -4.71
N VAL A 46 0.29 2.49 -4.61
CA VAL A 46 1.04 2.68 -3.35
C VAL A 46 0.63 4.02 -2.78
N TYR A 47 0.45 4.07 -1.46
CA TYR A 47 0.09 5.25 -0.69
C TYR A 47 1.14 5.50 0.39
N THR A 48 1.32 6.77 0.72
CA THR A 48 2.00 7.24 1.93
C THR A 48 1.05 7.22 3.12
N LEU A 49 1.60 7.39 4.33
CA LEU A 49 0.79 7.48 5.55
C LEU A 49 -0.21 8.65 5.48
N ASP A 50 0.23 9.81 5.02
CA ASP A 50 -0.60 11.01 4.94
C ASP A 50 -1.79 10.82 3.98
N GLU A 51 -1.57 10.16 2.84
CA GLU A 51 -2.64 9.83 1.88
C GLU A 51 -3.66 8.84 2.46
N VAL A 52 -3.21 7.89 3.27
CA VAL A 52 -4.08 6.92 3.96
C VAL A 52 -4.94 7.61 5.02
N VAL A 53 -4.33 8.50 5.80
CA VAL A 53 -5.01 9.27 6.86
C VAL A 53 -6.02 10.26 6.25
N ALA A 54 -5.63 10.98 5.19
CA ALA A 54 -6.50 11.94 4.51
C ALA A 54 -7.79 11.31 3.95
N ARG A 55 -7.78 10.01 3.66
CA ARG A 55 -8.97 9.28 3.18
C ARG A 55 -9.98 8.93 4.27
N GLY A 56 -9.58 8.94 5.55
CA GLY A 56 -10.46 8.75 6.71
C GLY A 56 -11.06 7.34 6.91
N ASN A 57 -11.38 6.60 5.84
CA ASN A 57 -11.99 5.26 5.91
C ASN A 57 -11.06 4.20 5.29
N THR A 58 -9.98 3.91 5.99
CA THR A 58 -8.95 2.95 5.55
C THR A 58 -8.78 1.84 6.59
N LYS A 59 -8.75 0.59 6.13
CA LYS A 59 -8.43 -0.59 6.94
C LYS A 59 -7.08 -1.16 6.51
N ILE A 60 -6.14 -1.19 7.45
CA ILE A 60 -4.83 -1.80 7.25
C ILE A 60 -4.96 -3.30 7.54
N ILE A 61 -4.70 -4.11 6.52
CA ILE A 61 -4.61 -5.57 6.60
C ILE A 61 -3.12 -5.92 6.59
N LYS A 62 -2.68 -6.77 7.50
CA LYS A 62 -1.28 -7.09 7.81
C LYS A 62 -0.40 -7.39 6.60
#